data_AF-G5AFU1-F1
#
_entry.id   AF-G5AFU1-F1
#
_cell.length_a   1.000
_cell.length_b   1.000
_cell.length_c   1.000
_cell.angle_alpha   90.00
_cell.angle_beta   90.00
_cell.angle_gamma   90.00
#
_symmetry.space_group_name_H-M   'P 1'
#
loop_
_entity.id
_entity.type
_entity.pdbx_description
1 polymer ?
#
loop_
_entity_poly.entity_id
_entity_poly.type
_entity_poly.pdbx_seq_one_letter_code
_entity_poly.pdbx_strand_id
1 'polypeptide(L)'
;MSATPARRSPFYTLEDAKISFNIFCCFCGIGSLSMPSNYARAGPIYATIALLLMAFVNIYATIALSKVIYAAPPSVKTFTDVGAWVFGSPGRYAVMISQLLVCLLL
;
A
#
# COMPACT_ATOMS: atom_id res chain seq x y z
N MET A 1 -17.13 -8.68 -25.84
CA MET A 1 -15.92 -8.29 -26.58
C MET A 1 -15.94 -6.79 -26.78
N SER A 2 -15.23 -6.03 -25.97
CA SER A 2 -15.04 -4.59 -26.17
C SER A 2 -13.54 -4.33 -26.20
N ALA A 3 -13.10 -3.66 -27.26
CA ALA A 3 -11.74 -3.53 -27.72
C ALA A 3 -10.78 -2.96 -26.65
N THR A 4 -9.59 -3.54 -26.58
CA THR A 4 -8.40 -2.92 -25.97
C THR A 4 -7.85 -1.88 -26.95
N PRO A 5 -7.97 -0.56 -26.70
CA PRO A 5 -7.15 0.39 -27.43
C PRO A 5 -5.73 0.30 -26.84
N ALA A 6 -4.75 0.03 -27.69
CA ALA A 6 -3.34 0.20 -27.38
C ALA A 6 -3.07 1.70 -27.13
N ARG A 7 -3.36 2.16 -25.91
CA ARG A 7 -3.05 3.52 -25.47
C ARG A 7 -1.54 3.59 -25.29
N ARG A 8 -0.85 4.27 -26.21
CA ARG A 8 0.48 4.86 -25.95
C ARG A 8 0.26 5.84 -24.80
N SER A 9 0.44 5.38 -23.55
CA SER A 9 0.31 6.23 -22.38
C SER A 9 1.46 7.26 -22.42
N PRO A 10 1.20 8.56 -22.30
CA PRO A 10 2.27 9.51 -21.99
C PRO A 10 2.94 8.99 -20.72
N PHE A 11 4.26 8.82 -20.75
CA PHE A 11 5.01 7.99 -19.82
C PHE A 11 5.01 8.49 -18.36
N TYR A 12 4.32 9.61 -18.05
CA TYR A 12 4.03 10.14 -16.72
C TYR A 12 2.96 11.22 -16.90
N THR A 13 1.70 10.98 -16.54
CA THR A 13 0.69 12.05 -16.53
C THR A 13 0.86 12.90 -15.27
N LEU A 14 0.45 14.19 -15.31
CA LEU A 14 0.55 15.05 -14.13
C LEU A 14 -0.26 14.53 -12.93
N GLU A 15 -1.30 13.73 -13.19
CA GLU A 15 -2.08 13.05 -12.15
C GLU A 15 -1.24 11.95 -11.45
N ASP A 16 -0.48 11.16 -12.21
CA ASP A 16 0.42 10.13 -11.67
C ASP A 16 1.53 10.77 -10.82
N ALA A 17 2.05 11.93 -11.27
CA ALA A 17 3.04 12.70 -10.52
C ALA A 17 2.48 13.18 -9.17
N LYS A 18 1.26 13.72 -9.14
CA LYS A 18 0.61 14.16 -7.88
C LYS A 18 0.36 12.99 -6.91
N ILE A 19 -0.09 11.85 -7.43
CA ILE A 19 -0.33 10.65 -6.63
C ILE A 19 1.00 10.14 -6.04
N SER A 20 2.04 10.04 -6.86
CA SER A 20 3.37 9.59 -6.42
C SER A 20 3.98 10.52 -5.37
N PHE A 21 3.81 11.85 -5.51
CA PHE A 21 4.26 12.82 -4.53
C PHE A 21 3.53 12.69 -3.19
N ASN A 22 2.22 12.46 -3.22
CA ASN A 22 1.43 12.27 -2.00
C ASN A 22 1.89 10.99 -1.25
N ILE A 23 2.07 9.88 -1.97
CA ILE A 23 2.59 8.64 -1.37
C ILE A 23 3.99 8.84 -0.80
N PHE A 24 4.86 9.57 -1.52
CA PHE A 24 6.20 9.88 -1.03
C PHE A 24 6.18 10.73 0.25
N CYS A 25 5.37 11.79 0.28
CA CYS A 25 5.19 12.64 1.46
C CYS A 25 4.72 11.83 2.67
N CYS A 26 3.74 10.94 2.46
CA CYS A 26 3.20 10.07 3.50
C CYS A 26 4.27 9.12 4.07
N PHE A 27 5.08 8.52 3.19
CA PHE A 27 6.18 7.62 3.58
C PHE A 27 7.30 8.36 4.32
N CYS A 28 7.72 9.52 3.81
CA CYS A 28 8.74 10.35 4.45
C CYS A 28 8.29 10.89 5.80
N GLY A 29 7.00 11.15 6.01
CA GLY A 29 6.45 11.53 7.30
C GLY A 29 6.44 10.36 8.29
N ILE A 30 5.49 9.44 8.12
CA ILE A 30 5.21 8.37 9.10
C ILE A 30 6.41 7.43 9.25
N GLY A 31 7.03 7.05 8.13
CA GLY A 31 8.14 6.11 8.11
C GLY A 31 9.42 6.67 8.73
N SER A 32 9.81 7.89 8.37
CA SER A 32 11.09 8.45 8.85
C SER A 32 11.08 8.78 10.35
N LEU A 33 9.91 9.10 10.91
CA LEU A 33 9.81 9.44 12.33
C LEU A 33 10.02 8.23 13.25
N SER A 34 9.64 7.02 12.80
CA SER A 34 9.74 5.79 13.60
C SER A 34 11.06 5.04 13.44
N MET A 35 11.76 5.23 12.30
CA MET A 35 13.01 4.53 11.98
C MET A 35 14.16 4.77 12.98
N PRO A 36 14.45 5.99 13.46
CA PRO A 36 15.59 6.25 14.35
C PRO A 36 15.49 5.48 15.67
N SER A 37 14.30 5.44 16.28
CA SER A 37 14.04 4.68 17.52
C SER A 37 14.21 3.17 17.31
N ASN A 38 13.78 2.64 16.15
CA ASN A 38 13.97 1.22 15.83
C ASN A 38 15.45 0.87 15.61
N TYR A 39 16.18 1.73 14.90
CA TYR A 39 17.62 1.57 14.65
C TYR A 39 18.45 1.67 15.93
N ALA A 40 18.07 2.54 16.87
CA ALA A 40 18.73 2.68 18.16
C ALA A 40 18.59 1.42 19.04
N ARG A 41 17.49 0.66 18.90
CA ARG A 41 17.23 -0.54 19.71
C ARG A 41 17.77 -1.83 19.09
N ALA A 42 17.64 -2.00 17.77
CA ALA A 42 18.05 -3.23 17.08
C ALA A 42 19.51 -3.18 16.56
N GLY A 43 20.09 -1.98 16.46
CA GLY A 43 21.39 -1.76 15.81
C GLY A 43 21.28 -1.70 14.28
N PRO A 44 22.27 -1.06 13.60
CA PRO A 44 22.16 -0.69 12.19
C PRO A 44 22.09 -1.89 11.24
N ILE A 45 22.76 -3.00 11.56
CA ILE A 45 22.81 -4.18 10.68
C ILE A 45 21.46 -4.92 10.70
N TYR A 46 20.93 -5.25 11.89
CA TYR A 46 19.66 -5.95 11.98
C TYR A 46 18.48 -5.07 11.53
N ALA A 47 18.52 -3.77 11.82
CA ALA A 47 17.50 -2.85 11.38
C ALA A 47 17.46 -2.69 9.85
N THR A 48 18.61 -2.61 9.17
CA THR A 48 18.66 -2.56 7.69
C THR A 48 18.15 -3.84 7.06
N ILE A 49 18.54 -5.02 7.57
CA ILE A 49 18.04 -6.31 7.06
C ILE A 49 16.52 -6.40 7.24
N ALA A 50 16.00 -6.05 8.41
CA ALA A 50 14.57 -6.05 8.68
C ALA A 50 13.80 -5.05 7.78
N LEU A 51 14.35 -3.85 7.58
CA LEU A 51 13.78 -2.83 6.71
C LEU A 51 13.71 -3.30 5.25
N LEU A 52 14.78 -3.90 4.75
CA LEU A 52 14.81 -4.44 3.39
C LEU A 52 13.78 -5.56 3.21
N LEU A 53 13.73 -6.51 4.13
CA LEU A 53 12.73 -7.59 4.09
C LEU A 53 11.30 -7.03 4.13
N MET A 54 11.02 -6.10 5.04
CA MET A 54 9.71 -5.44 5.13
C MET A 54 9.38 -4.68 3.84
N ALA A 55 10.35 -4.00 3.22
CA ALA A 55 10.15 -3.31 1.94
C ALA A 55 9.79 -4.30 0.82
N PHE A 56 10.51 -5.42 0.69
CA PHE A 56 10.20 -6.44 -0.31
C PHE A 56 8.79 -7.02 -0.13
N VAL A 57 8.41 -7.36 1.10
CA VAL A 57 7.08 -7.91 1.41
C VAL A 57 5.98 -6.89 1.08
N ASN A 58 6.16 -5.63 1.45
CA ASN A 58 5.18 -4.57 1.16
C ASN A 58 5.05 -4.26 -0.33
N ILE A 59 6.16 -4.28 -1.09
CA ILE A 59 6.13 -4.13 -2.54
C ILE A 59 5.35 -5.29 -3.18
N TYR A 60 5.65 -6.53 -2.78
CA TYR A 60 4.94 -7.71 -3.27
C TYR A 60 3.44 -7.66 -2.96
N ALA A 61 3.07 -7.30 -1.73
CA ALA A 61 1.68 -7.14 -1.32
C ALA A 61 0.96 -6.06 -2.14
N THR A 62 1.62 -4.93 -2.41
CA THR A 62 1.06 -3.85 -3.23
C THR A 62 0.84 -4.29 -4.68
N ILE A 63 1.73 -5.10 -5.24
CA ILE A 63 1.56 -5.69 -6.59
C ILE A 63 0.37 -6.65 -6.59
N ALA A 64 0.27 -7.54 -5.60
CA ALA A 64 -0.86 -8.46 -5.48
C ALA A 64 -2.19 -7.71 -5.34
N LEU A 65 -2.25 -6.65 -4.52
CA LEU A 65 -3.43 -5.81 -4.39
C LEU A 65 -3.79 -5.10 -5.68
N SER A 66 -2.79 -4.60 -6.42
CA SER A 66 -3.02 -3.98 -7.72
C SER A 66 -3.64 -4.96 -8.73
N LYS A 67 -3.25 -6.25 -8.68
CA LYS A 67 -3.86 -7.32 -9.48
C LYS A 67 -5.31 -7.61 -9.06
N VAL A 68 -5.59 -7.61 -7.76
CA VAL A 68 -6.94 -7.80 -7.22
C VAL A 68 -7.85 -6.64 -7.63
N ILE A 69 -7.40 -5.40 -7.46
CA ILE A 69 -8.17 -4.19 -7.82
C ILE A 69 -8.45 -4.16 -9.33
N TYR A 70 -7.51 -4.64 -10.15
CA TYR A 70 -7.73 -4.73 -11.60
C TYR A 70 -8.86 -5.71 -11.99
N ALA A 71 -9.07 -6.78 -11.20
CA ALA A 71 -10.14 -7.75 -11.41
C ALA A 71 -11.49 -7.32 -10.80
N ALA A 72 -11.51 -6.26 -10.01
CA ALA A 72 -12.64 -5.92 -9.17
C ALA A 72 -13.59 -4.89 -9.85
N PRO A 73 -14.90 -4.91 -9.52
CA PRO A 73 -15.89 -4.00 -10.12
C PRO A 73 -15.68 -2.54 -9.71
N PRO A 74 -16.17 -1.53 -10.47
CA PRO A 74 -15.92 -0.11 -10.20
C PRO A 74 -16.50 0.43 -8.87
N SER A 75 -17.28 -0.40 -8.15
CA SER A 75 -17.78 -0.09 -6.82
C SER A 75 -16.68 -0.16 -5.75
N VAL A 76 -15.65 -1.01 -5.91
CA VAL A 76 -14.58 -1.15 -4.92
C VAL A 76 -13.50 -0.08 -5.10
N LYS A 77 -13.54 0.95 -4.25
CA LYS A 77 -12.54 2.04 -4.25
C LYS A 77 -11.61 2.02 -3.05
N THR A 78 -12.00 1.38 -1.95
CA THR A 78 -11.24 1.40 -0.70
C THR A 78 -10.71 0.01 -0.38
N PHE A 79 -9.59 -0.04 0.35
CA PHE A 79 -8.97 -1.28 0.78
C PHE A 79 -9.93 -2.17 1.59
N THR A 80 -10.79 -1.55 2.41
CA THR A 80 -11.88 -2.22 3.13
C THR A 80 -12.93 -2.83 2.22
N ASP A 81 -13.28 -2.16 1.12
CA ASP A 81 -14.26 -2.68 0.16
C ASP A 81 -13.66 -3.81 -0.67
N VAL A 82 -12.36 -3.75 -0.99
CA VAL A 82 -11.61 -4.88 -1.57
C VAL A 82 -11.62 -6.07 -0.61
N GLY A 83 -11.38 -5.85 0.69
CA GLY A 83 -11.47 -6.91 1.70
C GLY A 83 -12.88 -7.51 1.82
N ALA A 84 -13.91 -6.67 1.71
CA ALA A 84 -15.30 -7.11 1.68
C ALA A 84 -15.62 -7.93 0.42
N TRP A 85 -15.03 -7.58 -0.72
CA TRP A 85 -15.25 -8.27 -1.99
C TRP A 85 -14.53 -9.63 -2.05
N VAL A 86 -13.31 -9.73 -1.52
CA VAL A 86 -12.54 -10.99 -1.53
C VAL A 86 -12.97 -11.97 -0.44
N PHE A 87 -13.22 -11.48 0.78
CA PHE A 87 -13.46 -12.32 1.97
C PHE A 87 -14.87 -12.14 2.58
N GLY A 88 -15.73 -11.33 1.99
CA GLY A 88 -17.07 -11.04 2.52
C GLY A 88 -17.04 -10.09 3.73
N SER A 89 -18.17 -10.01 4.46
CA SER A 89 -18.30 -9.21 5.69
C SER A 89 -17.15 -9.38 6.70
N PRO A 90 -16.64 -10.59 7.03
CA PRO A 90 -15.55 -10.70 8.00
C PRO A 90 -14.26 -10.04 7.50
N GLY A 91 -14.00 -10.05 6.19
CA GLY A 91 -12.86 -9.36 5.58
C GLY A 91 -12.94 -7.84 5.72
N ARG A 92 -14.16 -7.28 5.64
CA ARG A 92 -14.40 -5.85 5.84
C ARG A 92 -13.99 -5.40 7.25
N TYR A 93 -14.40 -6.14 8.27
CA TYR A 93 -14.06 -5.85 9.67
C TYR A 93 -12.58 -6.08 9.96
N ALA A 94 -11.99 -7.15 9.44
CA ALA A 94 -10.56 -7.44 9.63
C ALA A 94 -9.68 -6.30 9.09
N VAL A 95 -9.97 -5.83 7.87
CA VAL A 95 -9.23 -4.70 7.27
C VAL A 95 -9.45 -3.40 8.08
N MET A 96 -10.69 -3.08 8.45
CA MET A 96 -10.98 -1.88 9.24
C MET A 96 -10.28 -1.88 10.60
N ILE A 97 -10.32 -3.00 11.32
CA ILE A 97 -9.65 -3.12 12.62
C ILE A 97 -8.14 -3.00 12.45
N SER A 98 -7.55 -3.62 11.42
CA SER A 98 -6.10 -3.49 11.16
C SER A 98 -5.68 -2.06 10.83
N GLN A 99 -6.50 -1.32 10.07
CA GLN A 99 -6.25 0.08 9.73
C GLN A 99 -6.40 0.99 10.95
N LEU A 100 -7.37 0.72 11.82
CA LEU A 100 -7.55 1.45 13.08
C LEU A 100 -6.39 1.16 14.04
N LEU A 101 -5.97 -0.10 14.14
CA LEU A 101 -4.88 -0.53 15.00
C LEU A 101 -3.55 0.15 14.62
N VAL A 102 -3.22 0.21 13.33
CA VAL A 102 -1.99 0.89 12.89
C VAL A 102 -2.03 2.38 13.21
N CYS A 103 -3.19 3.04 13.11
CA CYS A 103 -3.34 4.44 13.51
C CYS A 103 -3.24 4.67 15.03
N LEU A 104 -3.53 3.66 15.84
CA LEU A 104 -3.48 3.74 17.31
C LEU A 104 -2.11 3.33 17.88
N LEU A 105 -1.39 2.45 17.18
CA LEU A 105 -0.08 1.94 17.59
C LEU A 105 1.10 2.70 16.98
N LEU A 106 0.87 3.48 15.92
CA LEU A 106 1.81 4.52 15.44
C LEU A 106 1.92 5.64 16.47
#